data_AF-A0A6J0KSI6-F1
#
_entry.id   AF-A0A6J0KSI6-F1
#
_cell.length_a   1.000
_cell.length_b   1.000
_cell.length_c   1.000
_cell.angle_alpha   90.00
_cell.angle_beta   90.00
_cell.angle_gamma   90.00
#
_symmetry.space_group_name_H-M   'P 1'
#
loop_
_entity.id
_entity.type
_entity.pdbx_description
1 polymer ?
#
loop_
_entity_poly.entity_id
_entity_poly.type
_entity_poly.pdbx_seq_one_letter_code
_entity_poly.pdbx_strand_id
1 'polypeptide(L)'
;MVLTIPENGRPTSKGPWFTLKEGSKYTLVFPFRVANNIVSGLRYSNTIWKTGIKVYSRKQMLGTFSPQAEPYNHVMFEESIPSGMLVRDSYSVKSKFVDDDNNCYLENNYTFDIRKNWL
;
A
#
# COMPACT_ATOMS: atom_id res chain seq x y z
N MET A 1 4.96 9.69 11.51
CA MET A 1 4.38 8.46 12.07
C MET A 1 4.60 7.35 11.08
N VAL A 2 5.03 6.16 11.52
CA VAL A 2 5.14 4.97 10.66
C VAL A 2 3.93 4.09 10.94
N LEU A 3 3.20 3.73 9.89
CA LEU A 3 2.02 2.86 9.96
C LEU A 3 2.35 1.60 9.16
N THR A 4 2.17 0.43 9.78
CA THR A 4 2.57 -0.84 9.18
C THR A 4 1.34 -1.61 8.70
N ILE A 5 1.42 -2.16 7.49
CA ILE A 5 0.47 -3.16 7.00
C ILE A 5 1.08 -4.52 7.32
N PRO A 6 0.45 -5.36 8.16
CA PRO A 6 0.96 -6.66 8.52
C PRO A 6 0.93 -7.61 7.32
N GLU A 7 2.01 -8.35 7.17
CA GLU A 7 2.31 -9.23 6.03
C GLU A 7 1.33 -10.41 5.87
N ASN A 8 0.68 -10.83 6.96
CA ASN A 8 -0.25 -11.96 6.96
C ASN A 8 -1.70 -11.58 6.59
N GLY A 9 -1.97 -10.31 6.27
CA GLY A 9 -3.28 -9.83 5.82
C GLY A 9 -4.41 -10.02 6.83
N ARG A 10 -4.11 -10.35 8.09
CA ARG A 10 -5.12 -10.55 9.15
C ARG A 10 -5.19 -9.32 10.04
N PRO A 11 -6.39 -8.75 10.27
CA PRO A 11 -6.54 -7.70 11.28
C PRO A 11 -6.18 -8.26 12.65
N THR A 12 -5.44 -7.50 13.43
CA THR A 12 -5.17 -7.81 14.84
C THR A 12 -6.39 -7.59 15.74
N SER A 13 -7.44 -6.91 15.28
CA SER A 13 -8.69 -6.67 16.02
C SER A 13 -9.86 -6.28 15.10
N LYS A 14 -11.10 -6.23 15.63
CA LYS A 14 -12.27 -5.68 14.91
C LYS A 14 -12.06 -4.16 14.73
N GLY A 15 -11.58 -3.73 13.56
CA GLY A 15 -11.39 -2.31 13.25
C GLY A 15 -10.49 -2.07 12.03
N PRO A 16 -10.32 -0.79 11.61
CA PRO A 16 -9.35 -0.44 10.57
C PRO A 16 -7.91 -0.70 11.06
N TRP A 17 -6.99 -0.96 10.13
CA TRP A 17 -5.59 -1.23 10.46
C TRP A 17 -4.89 0.01 10.97
N PHE A 18 -5.26 1.17 10.43
CA PHE A 18 -4.75 2.46 10.84
C PHE A 18 -5.70 3.58 10.43
N THR A 19 -5.47 4.74 11.01
CA THR A 19 -6.18 5.98 10.71
C THR A 19 -5.22 6.96 10.08
N LEU A 20 -5.68 7.65 9.03
CA LEU A 20 -4.99 8.75 8.37
C LEU A 20 -5.71 10.06 8.67
N LYS A 21 -4.95 11.11 8.94
CA LYS A 21 -5.49 12.46 9.06
C LYS A 21 -5.78 13.04 7.67
N GLU A 22 -6.95 13.60 7.48
CA GLU A 22 -7.30 14.30 6.25
C GLU A 22 -6.29 15.43 5.95
N GLY A 23 -5.93 15.61 4.67
CA GLY A 23 -4.95 16.61 4.26
C GLY A 23 -3.51 16.30 4.65
N SER A 24 -3.22 15.19 5.34
CA SER A 24 -1.85 14.78 5.60
C SER A 24 -1.21 14.23 4.33
N LYS A 25 0.11 14.31 4.27
CA LYS A 25 0.91 13.64 3.25
C LYS A 25 1.41 12.30 3.76
N TYR A 26 1.58 11.34 2.85
CA TYR A 26 2.16 10.05 3.15
C TYR A 26 3.06 9.59 2.01
N THR A 27 3.99 8.70 2.36
CA THR A 27 4.80 7.97 1.41
C THR A 27 4.73 6.50 1.75
N LEU A 28 4.56 5.65 0.73
CA LEU A 28 4.66 4.21 0.90
C LEU A 28 6.13 3.80 0.78
N VAL A 29 6.58 2.99 1.72
CA VAL A 29 7.94 2.44 1.74
C VAL A 29 7.83 0.92 1.80
N PHE A 30 8.50 0.25 0.85
CA PHE A 30 8.49 -1.19 0.72
C PHE A 30 9.91 -1.74 0.89
N PRO A 31 10.24 -2.20 2.10
CA PRO A 31 11.44 -3.00 2.31
C PRO A 31 11.21 -4.43 1.79
N PHE A 32 12.05 -4.92 0.88
CA PHE A 32 11.97 -6.30 0.40
C PHE A 32 13.34 -6.87 0.02
N ARG A 33 13.45 -8.20 0.01
CA ARG A 33 14.66 -8.92 -0.41
C ARG A 33 14.38 -9.73 -1.67
N VAL A 34 15.37 -9.77 -2.55
CA VAL A 34 15.39 -10.66 -3.72
C VAL A 34 16.51 -11.66 -3.48
N ALA A 35 16.20 -12.96 -3.55
CA ALA A 35 17.13 -14.03 -3.14
C ALA A 35 17.59 -14.92 -4.30
N ASN A 36 16.67 -15.47 -5.09
CA ASN A 36 16.99 -16.53 -6.03
C ASN A 36 17.29 -16.00 -7.43
N ASN A 37 16.29 -15.39 -8.08
CA ASN A 37 16.37 -14.93 -9.46
C ASN A 37 16.08 -13.43 -9.54
N ILE A 38 16.53 -12.81 -10.64
CA ILE A 38 16.18 -11.43 -10.98
C ILE A 38 14.65 -11.34 -11.10
N VAL A 39 14.08 -10.31 -10.48
CA VAL A 39 12.66 -9.94 -10.62
C VAL A 39 12.60 -8.83 -11.66
N SER A 40 12.12 -9.14 -12.86
CA SER A 40 12.05 -8.16 -13.96
C SER A 40 10.68 -7.51 -14.07
N GLY A 41 10.65 -6.18 -14.17
CA GLY A 41 9.40 -5.45 -14.38
C GLY A 41 8.42 -5.52 -13.20
N LEU A 42 8.95 -5.51 -11.98
CA LEU A 42 8.14 -5.48 -10.77
C LEU A 42 7.20 -4.28 -10.79
N ARG A 43 5.92 -4.53 -10.58
CA ARG A 43 4.86 -3.54 -10.67
C ARG A 43 4.01 -3.55 -9.40
N TYR A 44 3.80 -2.36 -8.84
CA TYR A 44 2.85 -2.14 -7.78
C TYR A 44 1.48 -1.77 -8.36
N SER A 45 0.43 -2.34 -7.81
CA SER A 45 -0.94 -1.88 -8.03
C SER A 45 -1.60 -1.58 -6.69
N ASN A 46 -2.35 -0.49 -6.64
CA ASN A 46 -3.10 -0.06 -5.47
C ASN A 46 -4.50 0.34 -5.91
N THR A 47 -5.53 -0.24 -5.31
CA THR A 47 -6.91 0.15 -5.57
C THR A 47 -7.61 0.38 -4.24
N ILE A 48 -8.36 1.47 -4.16
CA ILE A 48 -9.04 1.91 -2.94
C ILE A 48 -10.53 2.01 -3.22
N TRP A 49 -11.32 1.50 -2.28
CA TRP A 49 -12.77 1.52 -2.30
C TRP A 49 -13.33 2.23 -1.08
N LYS A 50 -14.43 2.96 -1.31
CA LYS A 50 -15.27 3.55 -0.28
C LYS A 50 -16.66 2.93 -0.42
N THR A 51 -17.16 2.26 0.61
CA THR A 51 -18.51 1.64 0.60
C THR A 51 -18.74 0.73 -0.62
N GLY A 52 -17.73 -0.05 -1.00
CA GLY A 52 -17.78 -0.95 -2.17
C GLY A 52 -17.57 -0.27 -3.54
N ILE A 53 -17.55 1.06 -3.60
CA ILE A 53 -17.31 1.83 -4.84
C ILE A 53 -15.82 2.12 -4.97
N LYS A 54 -15.23 1.83 -6.14
CA LYS A 54 -13.83 2.16 -6.43
C LYS A 54 -13.67 3.68 -6.54
N VAL A 55 -12.82 4.27 -5.69
CA VAL A 55 -12.58 5.71 -5.64
C VAL A 55 -11.17 6.11 -6.07
N TYR A 56 -10.23 5.15 -6.08
CA TYR A 56 -8.86 5.39 -6.52
C TYR A 56 -8.24 4.10 -7.08
N SER A 57 -7.40 4.23 -8.10
CA SER A 57 -6.58 3.12 -8.59
C SER A 57 -5.30 3.65 -9.22
N ARG A 58 -4.18 3.03 -8.88
CA ARG A 58 -2.85 3.32 -9.44
C ARG A 58 -2.16 2.01 -9.79
N LYS A 59 -1.44 2.01 -10.91
CA LYS A 59 -0.44 1.00 -11.26
C LYS A 59 0.88 1.73 -11.52
N GLN A 60 1.97 1.22 -10.97
CA GLN A 60 3.29 1.83 -11.08
C GLN A 60 4.34 0.74 -11.34
N MET A 61 5.12 0.92 -12.40
CA MET A 61 6.34 0.13 -12.63
C MET A 61 7.40 0.56 -11.62
N LEU A 62 7.96 -0.38 -10.88
CA LEU A 62 8.99 -0.14 -9.88
C LEU A 62 10.39 -0.42 -10.44
N GLY A 63 10.50 -1.37 -11.36
CA GLY A 63 11.73 -1.67 -12.08
C GLY A 63 12.15 -3.14 -11.99
N THR A 64 13.43 -3.39 -12.24
CA THR A 64 14.05 -4.71 -12.19
C THR A 64 14.99 -4.79 -11.00
N PHE A 65 14.91 -5.88 -10.24
CA PHE A 65 15.63 -6.07 -8.98
C PHE A 65 16.41 -7.38 -9.00
N SER A 66 17.71 -7.31 -8.74
CA SER A 66 18.60 -8.47 -8.73
C SER A 66 18.71 -9.08 -7.34
N PRO A 67 19.09 -10.36 -7.20
CA PRO A 67 19.43 -10.92 -5.91
C PRO A 67 20.55 -10.15 -5.20
N GLN A 68 20.36 -9.84 -3.91
CA GLN A 68 21.39 -9.23 -3.06
C GLN A 68 21.16 -9.52 -1.58
N ALA A 69 22.23 -9.46 -0.78
CA ALA A 69 22.16 -9.69 0.67
C ALA A 69 21.37 -8.60 1.40
N GLU A 70 21.57 -7.34 1.01
CA GLU A 70 20.92 -6.20 1.64
C GLU A 70 19.49 -5.98 1.11
N PRO A 71 18.52 -5.63 1.97
CA PRO A 71 17.16 -5.31 1.51
C PRO A 71 17.14 -4.10 0.57
N TYR A 72 16.31 -4.17 -0.47
CA TYR A 72 15.86 -2.99 -1.19
C TYR A 72 14.91 -2.19 -0.31
N ASN A 73 15.02 -0.86 -0.36
CA ASN A 73 14.05 0.06 0.23
C ASN A 73 13.44 0.90 -0.89
N HIS A 74 12.31 0.45 -1.44
CA HIS A 74 11.63 1.19 -2.49
C HIS A 74 10.70 2.23 -1.87
N VAL A 75 10.95 3.50 -2.17
CA VAL A 75 10.18 4.65 -1.68
C VAL A 75 9.32 5.16 -2.82
N MET A 76 8.00 5.18 -2.62
CA MET A 76 7.06 5.70 -3.60
C MET A 76 7.04 7.23 -3.58
N PHE A 77 6.39 7.83 -4.58
CA PHE A 77 6.13 9.26 -4.55
C PHE A 77 5.21 9.63 -3.38
N GLU A 78 5.45 10.80 -2.80
CA GLU A 78 4.58 11.36 -1.76
C GLU A 78 3.18 11.62 -2.33
N GLU A 79 2.15 11.21 -1.58
CA GLU A 79 0.75 11.40 -1.90
C GLU A 79 0.04 12.18 -0.79
N SER A 80 -1.05 12.86 -1.13
CA SER A 80 -1.86 13.63 -0.18
C SER A 80 -3.20 12.94 0.08
N ILE A 81 -3.59 12.86 1.34
CA ILE A 81 -4.92 12.40 1.75
C ILE A 81 -5.93 13.52 1.45
N PRO A 82 -7.07 13.21 0.79
CA PRO A 82 -8.07 14.23 0.52
C PRO A 82 -8.64 14.79 1.82
N SER A 83 -9.19 16.01 1.75
CA SER A 83 -9.78 16.71 2.89
C SER A 83 -11.25 17.00 2.68
N GLY A 84 -12.02 17.00 3.77
CA GLY A 84 -13.43 17.39 3.76
C GLY A 84 -14.32 16.36 4.43
N MET A 85 -15.50 16.80 4.89
CA MET A 85 -16.40 15.95 5.66
C MET A 85 -16.80 14.66 4.92
N LEU A 86 -16.95 14.71 3.60
CA LEU A 86 -17.37 13.58 2.76
C LEU A 86 -16.30 12.50 2.58
N VAL A 87 -15.02 12.80 2.82
CA VAL A 87 -13.94 11.81 2.70
C VAL A 87 -13.59 11.17 4.04
N ARG A 88 -14.18 11.63 5.14
CA ARG A 88 -13.95 11.04 6.47
C ARG A 88 -14.81 9.79 6.62
N ASP A 89 -14.23 8.64 6.32
CA ASP A 89 -14.92 7.35 6.30
C ASP A 89 -13.90 6.20 6.39
N SER A 90 -14.40 4.97 6.40
CA SER A 90 -13.60 3.75 6.26
C SER A 90 -13.41 3.39 4.78
N TYR A 91 -12.19 3.03 4.45
CA TYR A 91 -11.76 2.64 3.12
C TYR A 91 -11.20 1.23 3.13
N SER A 92 -11.43 0.49 2.06
CA SER A 92 -10.79 -0.80 1.81
C SER A 92 -9.76 -0.65 0.71
N VAL A 93 -8.64 -1.34 0.84
CA VAL A 93 -7.54 -1.32 -0.11
C VAL A 93 -7.20 -2.73 -0.52
N LYS A 94 -6.86 -2.87 -1.81
CA LYS A 94 -6.23 -4.05 -2.38
C LYS A 94 -4.96 -3.59 -3.06
N SER A 95 -3.83 -4.05 -2.56
CA SER A 95 -2.53 -3.77 -3.14
C SER A 95 -1.82 -5.05 -3.56
N LYS A 96 -1.07 -4.99 -4.66
CA LYS A 96 -0.34 -6.14 -5.19
C LYS A 96 1.01 -5.77 -5.77
N PHE A 97 1.94 -6.71 -5.69
CA PHE A 97 3.24 -6.70 -6.36
C PHE A 97 3.32 -7.86 -7.34
N VAL A 98 3.45 -7.55 -8.63
CA VAL A 98 3.47 -8.53 -9.71
C VAL A 98 4.57 -8.17 -10.71
N ASP A 99 5.35 -9.12 -11.19
CA ASP A 99 6.36 -8.92 -12.23
C ASP A 99 5.79 -9.07 -13.66
N ASP A 100 6.66 -9.11 -14.66
CA ASP A 100 6.27 -9.31 -16.06
C ASP A 100 5.92 -10.78 -16.38
N ASP A 101 6.40 -11.74 -15.58
CA ASP A 101 6.07 -13.17 -15.68
C ASP A 101 4.74 -13.53 -14.99
N ASN A 102 4.04 -12.53 -14.44
CA ASN A 102 2.81 -12.64 -13.64
C ASN A 102 2.96 -13.35 -12.29
N ASN A 103 4.18 -13.45 -11.76
CA ASN A 103 4.41 -13.91 -10.38
C ASN A 103 3.87 -12.86 -9.41
N CYS A 104 2.94 -13.25 -8.55
CA CYS A 104 2.41 -12.40 -7.49
C CYS A 104 3.20 -12.62 -6.20
N TYR A 105 4.02 -11.66 -5.82
CA TYR A 105 4.88 -11.75 -4.64
C TYR A 105 4.17 -11.38 -3.34
N LEU A 106 3.20 -10.46 -3.43
CA LEU A 106 2.43 -9.99 -2.29
C LEU A 106 1.08 -9.47 -2.76
N GLU A 107 0.02 -9.88 -2.07
CA GLU A 107 -1.32 -9.33 -2.20
C GLU A 107 -1.87 -9.02 -0.82
N ASN A 108 -2.09 -7.74 -0.53
CA ASN A 108 -2.63 -7.28 0.74
C ASN A 108 -4.03 -6.72 0.54
N ASN A 109 -4.93 -7.11 1.44
CA ASN A 109 -6.25 -6.53 1.58
C ASN A 109 -6.36 -5.95 2.99
N TYR A 110 -6.49 -4.64 3.10
CA TYR A 110 -6.52 -3.95 4.40
C TYR A 110 -7.51 -2.79 4.37
N THR A 111 -7.86 -2.29 5.55
CA THR A 111 -8.76 -1.16 5.70
C THR A 111 -8.11 -0.03 6.48
N PHE A 112 -8.40 1.22 6.13
CA PHE A 112 -7.97 2.38 6.89
C PHE A 112 -9.11 3.40 7.00
N ASP A 113 -9.03 4.26 8.01
CA ASP A 113 -9.98 5.36 8.17
C ASP A 113 -9.33 6.69 7.80
N ILE A 114 -10.12 7.60 7.24
CA ILE A 114 -9.75 9.03 7.16
C ILE A 114 -10.50 9.78 8.25
N ARG A 115 -9.78 10.55 9.07
CA ARG A 115 -10.35 11.34 10.18
C ARG A 115 -9.80 12.77 10.16
N LYS A 116 -10.49 13.70 10.84
CA LYS A 116 -10.06 15.12 10.93
C LYS A 116 -8.74 15.28 11.69
N ASN A 117 -8.55 14.48 12.73
CA ASN A 117 -7.35 14.45 13.56
C ASN A 117 -6.79 13.03 13.58
N TRP A 118 -5.50 12.91 13.90
CA TRP A 118 -4.93 11.62 14.28
C TRP A 118 -5.64 11.08 15.54
N LEU A 119 -5.61 9.76 15.70
CA LEU A 119 -5.95 9.12 16.97
C LEU A 119 -4.89 9.43 18.02
#